data_AF-A0A1J6I8X7-F1
#
_entry.id   AF-A0A1J6I8X7-F1
#
_cell.length_a   1.000
_cell.length_b   1.000
_cell.length_c   1.000
_cell.angle_alpha   90.00
_cell.angle_beta   90.00
_cell.angle_gamma   90.00
#
_symmetry.space_group_name_H-M   'P 1'
#
loop_
_entity.id
_entity.type
_entity.pdbx_description
1 polymer ?
#
loop_
_entity_poly.entity_id
_entity_poly.type
_entity_poly.pdbx_seq_one_letter_code
_entity_poly.pdbx_strand_id
1 'polypeptide(L)'
;MVRCWEKYGIGTVLEGFFQFVDPIKYSDVCETIFTGDSEFKPERSHIVGLSAFGNLLVWNEDYNIISIDLVSLRTFGPTLTKGEEGPEKNLALIGGLAVVDRPSFDEHDSDGKALFKPAVQSLGRLKLDQIYGFVPILALGGNRSVDHLKIVSAPEHLLILAQIGPVSLLDRTTPYGHKARDIGGYPR
;
A
#
# COMPACT_ATOMS: atom_id res chain seq x y z
N MET A 1 -6.09 -9.44 16.14
CA MET A 1 -5.22 -9.60 14.96
C MET A 1 -4.14 -10.67 15.14
N VAL A 2 -3.50 -10.79 16.31
CA VAL A 2 -2.55 -11.89 16.63
C VAL A 2 -3.09 -13.27 16.22
N ARG A 3 -4.37 -13.58 16.49
CA ARG A 3 -5.01 -14.84 16.08
C ARG A 3 -5.18 -15.04 14.56
N CYS A 4 -5.31 -13.97 13.75
CA CYS A 4 -5.32 -14.12 12.28
C CYS A 4 -3.92 -14.43 11.77
N TRP A 5 -2.92 -13.77 12.36
CA TRP A 5 -1.51 -13.97 12.03
C TRP A 5 -1.02 -15.37 12.42
N GLU A 6 -1.41 -15.87 13.60
CA GLU A 6 -1.17 -17.26 14.04
C GLU A 6 -1.90 -18.32 13.19
N LYS A 7 -3.04 -17.97 12.58
CA LYS A 7 -3.91 -18.94 11.88
C LYS A 7 -3.68 -19.00 10.37
N TYR A 8 -3.39 -17.86 9.73
CA TYR A 8 -3.19 -17.77 8.28
C TYR A 8 -1.72 -17.60 7.89
N GLY A 9 -0.86 -17.25 8.84
CA GLY A 9 0.57 -17.09 8.62
C GLY A 9 0.91 -15.99 7.62
N ILE A 10 2.20 -15.96 7.27
CA ILE A 10 2.73 -15.18 6.16
C ILE A 10 2.45 -15.95 4.87
N GLY A 11 1.93 -15.29 3.83
CA GLY A 11 1.56 -16.00 2.61
C GLY A 11 0.83 -15.18 1.56
N THR A 12 0.67 -15.77 0.38
CA THR A 12 0.04 -15.14 -0.78
C THR A 12 -1.41 -15.59 -0.96
N VAL A 13 -2.28 -14.67 -1.35
CA VAL A 13 -3.67 -14.93 -1.78
C VAL A 13 -3.88 -14.40 -3.20
N LEU A 14 -5.06 -14.68 -3.78
CA LEU A 14 -5.44 -14.19 -5.12
C LEU A 14 -4.36 -14.51 -6.18
N GLU A 15 -3.88 -15.75 -6.18
CA GLU A 15 -2.83 -16.23 -7.10
C GLU A 15 -1.51 -15.44 -7.05
N GLY A 16 -1.20 -14.81 -5.91
CA GLY A 16 0.02 -14.00 -5.74
C GLY A 16 -0.22 -12.51 -5.96
N PHE A 17 -1.46 -12.08 -6.21
CA PHE A 17 -1.80 -10.67 -6.34
C PHE A 17 -1.69 -9.90 -5.01
N PHE A 18 -1.86 -10.57 -3.89
CA PHE A 18 -1.71 -9.96 -2.57
C PHE A 18 -0.98 -10.91 -1.62
N GLN A 19 -0.22 -10.35 -0.71
CA GLN A 19 0.51 -11.10 0.30
C GLN A 19 0.35 -10.47 1.69
N PHE A 20 0.15 -11.32 2.69
CA PHE A 20 0.31 -10.94 4.10
C PHE A 20 1.77 -11.04 4.46
N VAL A 21 2.28 -10.04 5.18
CA VAL A 21 3.71 -9.92 5.50
C VAL A 21 3.96 -9.81 6.99
N ASP A 22 5.23 -9.94 7.37
CA ASP A 22 5.71 -9.63 8.71
C ASP A 22 5.88 -8.12 8.90
N PRO A 23 5.07 -7.47 9.76
CA PRO A 23 5.18 -6.03 10.00
C PRO A 23 6.58 -5.61 10.46
N ILE A 24 7.31 -6.49 11.15
CA ILE A 24 8.67 -6.19 11.64
C ILE A 24 9.63 -5.96 10.46
N LYS A 25 9.49 -6.71 9.37
CA LYS A 25 10.36 -6.57 8.18
C LYS A 25 10.11 -5.26 7.41
N TYR A 26 8.95 -4.64 7.63
CA TYR A 26 8.52 -3.42 6.96
C TYR A 26 8.51 -2.21 7.91
N SER A 27 9.12 -2.31 9.10
CA SER A 27 9.19 -1.24 10.09
C SER A 27 9.78 0.03 9.50
N ASP A 28 10.87 -0.07 8.76
CA ASP A 28 11.60 1.09 8.21
C ASP A 28 10.78 1.83 7.15
N VAL A 29 10.01 1.07 6.35
CA VAL A 29 9.06 1.64 5.38
C VAL A 29 7.95 2.37 6.11
N CYS A 30 7.38 1.76 7.15
CA CYS A 30 6.34 2.35 7.98
C CYS A 30 6.83 3.64 8.66
N GLU A 31 8.01 3.58 9.27
CA GLU A 31 8.68 4.73 9.89
C GLU A 31 8.90 5.84 8.87
N THR A 32 9.44 5.54 7.69
CA THR A 32 9.68 6.54 6.64
C THR A 32 8.39 7.26 6.22
N ILE A 33 7.28 6.52 6.07
CA ILE A 33 5.99 7.11 5.66
C ILE A 33 5.41 8.03 6.74
N PHE A 34 5.46 7.60 8.00
CA PHE A 34 4.70 8.22 9.10
C PHE A 34 5.53 9.11 10.01
N THR A 35 6.86 9.17 9.83
CA THR A 35 7.74 10.01 10.65
C THR A 35 7.27 11.44 10.67
N GLY A 36 7.08 11.96 11.89
CA GLY A 36 6.65 13.34 12.15
C GLY A 36 5.17 13.64 11.87
N ASP A 37 4.36 12.65 11.51
CA ASP A 37 2.91 12.85 11.40
C ASP A 37 2.28 13.13 12.78
N SER A 38 1.33 14.06 12.84
CA SER A 38 0.64 14.39 14.09
C SER A 38 -0.35 13.30 14.52
N GLU A 39 -0.95 12.58 13.57
CA GLU A 39 -2.04 11.63 13.81
C GLU A 39 -1.55 10.17 13.67
N PHE A 40 -0.87 9.85 12.58
CA PHE A 40 -0.42 8.49 12.29
C PHE A 40 0.98 8.27 12.86
N LYS A 41 1.06 7.69 14.06
CA LYS A 41 2.34 7.39 14.69
C LYS A 41 2.95 6.10 14.11
N PRO A 42 4.25 6.07 13.75
CA PRO A 42 4.91 4.85 13.28
C PRO A 42 4.76 3.68 14.24
N GLU A 43 4.89 3.90 15.54
CA GLU A 43 4.86 2.85 16.58
C GLU A 43 3.47 2.22 16.73
N ARG A 44 2.44 2.88 16.20
CA ARG A 44 1.03 2.47 16.24
C ARG A 44 0.52 2.08 14.85
N SER A 45 1.41 1.96 13.86
CA SER A 45 1.09 1.66 12.47
C SER A 45 1.89 0.46 11.99
N HIS A 46 1.21 -0.52 11.42
CA HIS A 46 1.80 -1.83 11.10
C HIS A 46 1.44 -2.21 9.67
N ILE A 47 2.43 -2.38 8.79
CA ILE A 47 2.20 -2.90 7.43
C ILE A 47 1.92 -4.39 7.55
N VAL A 48 0.69 -4.80 7.26
CA VAL A 48 0.21 -6.19 7.44
C VAL A 48 0.05 -6.94 6.12
N GLY A 49 0.10 -6.24 4.99
CA GLY A 49 0.09 -6.85 3.67
C GLY A 49 0.37 -5.85 2.57
N LEU A 50 0.60 -6.37 1.36
CA LEU A 50 0.78 -5.56 0.16
C LEU A 50 0.31 -6.26 -1.11
N SER A 51 -0.06 -5.47 -2.12
CA SER A 51 -0.37 -5.95 -3.47
C SER A 51 0.88 -6.39 -4.22
N ALA A 52 0.69 -7.03 -5.38
CA ALA A 52 1.77 -7.40 -6.30
C ALA A 52 2.56 -6.20 -6.84
N PHE A 53 2.06 -4.98 -6.69
CA PHE A 53 2.72 -3.74 -7.12
C PHE A 53 3.13 -2.83 -5.94
N GLY A 54 2.88 -3.25 -4.70
CA GLY A 54 3.33 -2.52 -3.52
C GLY A 54 2.30 -1.59 -2.87
N ASN A 55 1.01 -1.68 -3.22
CA ASN A 55 -0.04 -0.98 -2.45
C ASN A 55 -0.11 -1.63 -1.06
N LEU A 56 0.11 -0.84 -0.03
CA LEU A 56 0.22 -1.30 1.35
C LEU A 56 -1.15 -1.38 2.01
N LEU A 57 -1.37 -2.45 2.77
CA LEU A 57 -2.43 -2.55 3.77
C LEU A 57 -1.81 -2.30 5.14
N VAL A 58 -2.09 -1.15 5.72
CA VAL A 58 -1.58 -0.72 7.03
C VAL A 58 -2.68 -0.86 8.06
N TRP A 59 -2.37 -1.48 9.19
CA TRP A 59 -3.20 -1.39 10.38
C TRP A 59 -2.67 -0.33 11.31
N ASN A 60 -3.46 0.72 11.52
CA ASN A 60 -3.24 1.69 12.56
C ASN A 60 -4.13 1.36 13.78
N GLU A 61 -3.56 1.46 14.98
CA GLU A 61 -4.25 1.07 16.22
C GLU A 61 -5.44 1.98 16.58
N ASP A 62 -5.40 3.23 16.14
CA ASP A 62 -6.38 4.29 16.42
C ASP A 62 -7.38 4.45 15.27
N TYR A 63 -6.89 4.41 14.03
CA TYR A 63 -7.66 4.72 12.82
C TYR A 63 -8.01 3.50 11.96
N ASN A 64 -7.76 2.29 12.46
CA ASN A 64 -7.98 1.01 11.76
C ASN A 64 -7.17 0.88 10.46
N ILE A 65 -7.76 0.28 9.43
CA ILE A 65 -7.07 -0.11 8.20
C ILE A 65 -6.96 1.07 7.25
N ILE A 66 -5.74 1.31 6.77
CA ILE A 66 -5.38 2.34 5.80
C ILE A 66 -4.75 1.63 4.60
N SER A 67 -5.18 1.99 3.39
CA SER A 67 -4.53 1.54 2.16
C SER A 67 -3.66 2.65 1.59
N ILE A 68 -2.39 2.39 1.33
CA ILE A 68 -1.44 3.37 0.83
C ILE A 68 -0.89 2.90 -0.52
N ASP A 69 -1.05 3.72 -1.54
CA ASP A 69 -0.40 3.55 -2.83
C ASP A 69 0.90 4.36 -2.84
N LEU A 70 2.04 3.68 -2.73
CA LEU A 70 3.36 4.31 -2.79
C LEU A 70 3.83 4.62 -4.22
N VAL A 71 3.24 3.99 -5.24
CA VAL A 71 3.55 4.30 -6.64
C VAL A 71 3.01 5.68 -7.00
N SER A 72 1.81 6.03 -6.51
CA SER A 72 1.20 7.36 -6.70
C SER A 72 1.37 8.32 -5.52
N LEU A 73 1.97 7.86 -4.41
CA LEU A 73 2.12 8.57 -3.14
C LEU A 73 0.78 9.11 -2.60
N ARG A 74 -0.25 8.26 -2.57
CA ARG A 74 -1.62 8.62 -2.17
C ARG A 74 -2.24 7.62 -1.23
N THR A 75 -3.14 8.11 -0.40
CA THR A 75 -4.05 7.28 0.38
C THR A 75 -5.44 7.91 0.44
N PHE A 76 -6.46 7.07 0.62
CA PHE A 76 -7.84 7.49 0.81
C PHE A 76 -8.33 7.05 2.17
N GLY A 77 -8.92 7.97 2.93
CA GLY A 77 -9.46 7.67 4.26
C GLY A 77 -10.92 8.08 4.39
N PRO A 78 -11.89 7.14 4.44
CA PRO A 78 -13.26 7.48 4.78
C PRO A 78 -13.42 7.82 6.28
N THR A 79 -12.61 7.22 7.16
CA THR A 79 -12.62 7.45 8.62
C THR A 79 -11.60 8.50 9.06
N LEU A 80 -10.81 9.04 8.13
CA LEU A 80 -9.69 9.95 8.43
C LEU A 80 -10.09 11.44 8.33
N THR A 81 -11.28 11.74 7.78
CA THR A 81 -11.70 13.13 7.51
C THR A 81 -12.87 13.59 8.38
N LYS A 82 -13.49 12.69 9.15
CA LYS A 82 -14.56 13.01 10.11
C LYS A 82 -14.37 12.16 11.35
N GLY A 83 -14.36 12.79 12.53
CA GLY A 83 -14.20 12.15 13.84
C GLY A 83 -15.38 11.26 14.26
N GLU A 84 -15.84 10.40 13.35
CA GLU A 84 -16.83 9.36 13.60
C GLU A 84 -16.10 8.10 14.08
N GLU A 85 -16.68 7.40 15.05
CA GLU A 85 -16.17 6.09 15.46
C GLU A 85 -16.22 5.15 14.25
N GLY A 86 -15.04 4.71 13.80
CA GLY A 86 -14.92 3.78 12.70
C GLY A 86 -15.62 2.44 13.00
N PRO A 87 -15.90 1.64 11.95
CA PRO A 87 -16.48 0.31 12.15
C PRO A 87 -15.61 -0.54 13.09
N GLU A 88 -16.24 -1.52 13.75
CA GLU A 88 -15.54 -2.48 14.61
C GLU A 88 -14.28 -3.03 13.92
N LYS A 89 -13.18 -3.17 14.65
CA LYS A 89 -11.85 -3.52 14.10
C LYS A 89 -11.86 -4.72 13.14
N ASN A 90 -12.68 -5.74 13.44
CA ASN A 90 -12.84 -6.92 12.58
C ASN A 90 -13.55 -6.59 11.25
N LEU A 91 -14.61 -5.77 11.31
CA LEU A 91 -15.32 -5.30 10.12
C LEU A 91 -14.44 -4.38 9.27
N ALA A 92 -13.63 -3.53 9.89
CA ALA A 92 -12.65 -2.70 9.19
C ALA A 92 -11.61 -3.55 8.45
N LEU A 93 -11.12 -4.62 9.06
CA LEU A 93 -10.21 -5.58 8.42
C LEU A 93 -10.87 -6.31 7.26
N ILE A 94 -12.09 -6.81 7.44
CA ILE A 94 -12.84 -7.48 6.37
C ILE A 94 -13.09 -6.52 5.21
N GLY A 95 -13.49 -5.27 5.49
CA GLY A 95 -13.67 -4.24 4.47
C GLY A 95 -12.39 -3.89 3.73
N GLY A 96 -11.26 -3.77 4.43
CA GLY A 96 -9.95 -3.54 3.85
C GLY A 96 -9.47 -4.69 2.96
N LEU A 97 -9.78 -5.94 3.32
CA LEU A 97 -9.48 -7.10 2.47
C LEU A 97 -10.43 -7.21 1.27
N ALA A 98 -11.69 -6.80 1.43
CA ALA A 98 -12.68 -6.83 0.35
C ALA A 98 -12.36 -5.87 -0.82
N VAL A 99 -11.50 -4.87 -0.61
CA VAL A 99 -11.04 -3.98 -1.70
C VAL A 99 -9.86 -4.52 -2.49
N VAL A 100 -9.13 -5.51 -1.96
CA VAL A 100 -7.94 -6.08 -2.60
C VAL A 100 -8.28 -6.82 -3.89
N ASP A 101 -9.45 -7.46 -3.96
CA ASP A 101 -9.90 -8.19 -5.16
C ASP A 101 -10.61 -7.29 -6.20
N ARG A 102 -10.56 -5.97 -6.02
CA ARG A 102 -11.19 -5.02 -6.97
C ARG A 102 -10.24 -4.72 -8.13
N PRO A 103 -10.76 -4.51 -9.36
CA PRO A 103 -9.93 -4.12 -10.52
C PRO A 103 -9.11 -2.84 -10.32
N SER A 104 -9.57 -1.96 -9.43
CA SER A 104 -8.87 -0.71 -9.05
C SER A 104 -7.63 -0.94 -8.18
N PHE A 105 -7.39 -2.16 -7.72
CA PHE A 105 -6.20 -2.50 -6.92
C PHE A 105 -5.03 -2.97 -7.81
N ASP A 106 -5.30 -3.25 -9.10
CA ASP A 106 -4.27 -3.56 -10.09
C ASP A 106 -3.66 -2.26 -10.63
N GLU A 107 -2.37 -2.29 -10.95
CA GLU A 107 -1.74 -1.18 -11.65
C GLU A 107 -2.10 -1.24 -13.13
N HIS A 108 -2.45 -0.09 -13.70
CA HIS A 108 -2.81 -0.01 -15.11
C HIS A 108 -1.69 0.67 -15.88
N ASP A 109 -1.50 0.25 -17.14
CA ASP A 109 -0.60 0.92 -18.07
C ASP A 109 -1.12 2.30 -18.51
N SER A 110 -0.36 3.00 -19.35
CA SER A 110 -0.77 4.29 -19.91
C SER A 110 -2.07 4.25 -20.74
N ASP A 111 -2.48 3.08 -21.23
CA ASP A 111 -3.72 2.87 -21.99
C ASP A 111 -4.89 2.44 -21.07
N GLY A 112 -4.68 2.33 -19.76
CA GLY A 112 -5.68 1.89 -18.80
C GLY A 112 -5.88 0.37 -18.74
N LYS A 113 -4.92 -0.42 -19.23
CA LYS A 113 -4.97 -1.89 -19.18
C LYS A 113 -4.26 -2.40 -17.93
N ALA A 114 -4.91 -3.35 -17.24
CA ALA A 114 -4.38 -4.02 -16.06
C ALA A 114 -3.04 -4.75 -16.34
N LEU A 115 -2.07 -4.59 -15.43
CA LEU A 115 -0.70 -5.07 -15.61
C LEU A 115 -0.43 -6.42 -14.96
N PHE A 116 -1.23 -6.88 -14.00
CA PHE A 116 -0.90 -8.10 -13.24
C PHE A 116 -0.77 -9.34 -14.12
N LYS A 117 -1.78 -9.63 -14.96
CA LYS A 117 -1.75 -10.81 -15.84
C LYS A 117 -0.57 -10.77 -16.82
N PRO A 118 -0.32 -9.66 -17.55
CA PRO A 118 0.89 -9.50 -18.35
C PRO A 118 2.19 -9.68 -17.56
N ALA A 119 2.28 -9.14 -16.34
CA ALA A 119 3.47 -9.25 -15.50
C ALA A 119 3.76 -10.72 -15.12
N VAL A 120 2.74 -11.49 -14.73
CA VAL A 120 2.89 -12.93 -14.45
C VAL A 120 3.36 -13.69 -15.69
N GLN A 121 2.81 -13.36 -16.87
CA GLN A 121 3.18 -14.03 -18.12
C GLN A 121 4.62 -13.71 -18.56
N SER A 122 5.07 -12.47 -18.37
CA SER A 122 6.39 -12.01 -18.81
C SER A 122 7.51 -12.33 -17.82
N LEU A 123 7.26 -12.14 -16.52
CA LEU A 123 8.28 -12.21 -15.47
C LEU A 123 8.17 -13.47 -14.59
N GLY A 124 7.04 -14.18 -14.65
CA GLY A 124 6.73 -15.28 -13.75
C GLY A 124 6.09 -14.82 -12.44
N ARG A 125 5.70 -15.79 -11.60
CA ARG A 125 5.02 -15.53 -10.33
C ARG A 125 5.96 -14.97 -9.27
N LEU A 126 5.47 -14.03 -8.48
CA LEU A 126 6.17 -13.49 -7.31
C LEU A 126 6.37 -14.57 -6.24
N LYS A 127 7.53 -14.51 -5.56
CA LYS A 127 7.72 -15.14 -4.26
C LYS A 127 7.30 -14.17 -3.15
N LEU A 128 7.24 -14.68 -1.93
CA LEU A 128 7.02 -13.85 -0.76
C LEU A 128 8.07 -12.73 -0.67
N ASP A 129 7.63 -11.55 -0.23
CA ASP A 129 8.41 -10.31 -0.12
C ASP A 129 8.96 -9.80 -1.47
N GLN A 130 8.33 -10.19 -2.58
CA GLN A 130 8.60 -9.63 -3.90
C GLN A 130 7.41 -8.87 -4.44
N ILE A 131 7.67 -7.87 -5.28
CA ILE A 131 6.68 -7.13 -6.06
C ILE A 131 7.16 -6.95 -7.50
N TYR A 132 6.23 -6.64 -8.40
CA TYR A 132 6.53 -6.07 -9.70
C TYR A 132 6.74 -4.55 -9.52
N GLY A 133 8.00 -4.15 -9.41
CA GLY A 133 8.38 -2.74 -9.28
C GLY A 133 8.71 -2.12 -10.63
N PHE A 134 8.31 -0.87 -10.82
CA PHE A 134 8.70 -0.09 -12.00
C PHE A 134 10.19 0.29 -11.94
N VAL A 135 10.94 -0.04 -13.00
CA VAL A 135 12.35 0.28 -13.14
C VAL A 135 12.60 0.84 -14.55
N PRO A 136 12.90 2.15 -14.69
CA PRO A 136 13.05 3.16 -13.64
C PRO A 136 11.77 3.43 -12.85
N ILE A 137 11.90 3.99 -11.64
CA ILE A 137 10.75 4.39 -10.83
C ILE A 137 9.96 5.48 -11.58
N LEU A 138 8.63 5.40 -11.58
CA LEU A 138 7.77 6.31 -12.34
C LEU A 138 8.00 7.79 -12.01
N ALA A 139 8.11 8.13 -10.72
CA ALA A 139 8.38 9.50 -10.28
C ALA A 139 9.76 10.03 -10.72
N LEU A 140 10.66 9.15 -11.15
CA LEU A 140 12.01 9.47 -11.65
C LEU A 140 12.11 9.28 -13.17
N GLY A 141 10.99 9.39 -13.89
CA GLY A 141 10.95 9.29 -15.36
C GLY A 141 10.74 7.88 -15.91
N GLY A 142 10.31 6.93 -15.06
CA GLY A 142 9.92 5.59 -15.49
C GLY A 142 8.63 5.58 -16.31
N ASN A 143 8.47 4.53 -17.12
CA ASN A 143 7.27 4.32 -17.91
C ASN A 143 6.35 3.27 -17.26
N ARG A 144 5.06 3.54 -17.37
CA ARG A 144 4.00 2.69 -16.81
C ARG A 144 3.61 1.61 -17.82
N SER A 145 4.48 0.62 -18.00
CA SER A 145 4.24 -0.53 -18.90
C SER A 145 4.86 -1.82 -18.35
N VAL A 146 4.39 -2.97 -18.85
CA VAL A 146 4.90 -4.29 -18.44
C VAL A 146 6.40 -4.46 -18.70
N ASP A 147 6.92 -3.85 -19.78
CA ASP A 147 8.34 -3.94 -20.16
C ASP A 147 9.27 -3.23 -19.18
N HIS A 148 8.73 -2.33 -18.35
CA HIS A 148 9.46 -1.61 -17.32
C HIS A 148 9.23 -2.20 -15.92
N LEU A 149 8.54 -3.33 -15.81
CA LEU A 149 8.41 -4.04 -14.56
C LEU A 149 9.60 -4.99 -14.36
N LYS A 150 10.04 -5.08 -13.11
CA LYS A 150 10.96 -6.13 -12.66
C LYS A 150 10.44 -6.75 -11.38
N ILE A 151 10.71 -8.04 -11.20
CA ILE A 151 10.58 -8.66 -9.87
C ILE A 151 11.70 -8.08 -9.01
N VAL A 152 11.33 -7.34 -7.97
CA VAL A 152 12.23 -6.69 -7.03
C VAL A 152 11.90 -7.10 -5.61
N SER A 153 12.84 -6.86 -4.69
CA SER A 153 12.59 -7.04 -3.27
C SER A 153 11.66 -5.93 -2.78
N ALA A 154 10.55 -6.34 -2.15
CA ALA A 154 9.49 -5.44 -1.74
C ALA A 154 9.95 -4.41 -0.69
N PRO A 155 10.55 -4.78 0.46
CA PRO A 155 10.88 -3.79 1.48
C PRO A 155 11.86 -2.73 0.97
N GLU A 156 12.89 -3.10 0.21
CA GLU A 156 13.87 -2.17 -0.36
C GLU A 156 13.24 -1.26 -1.40
N HIS A 157 12.42 -1.80 -2.32
CA HIS A 157 11.78 -0.98 -3.35
C HIS A 157 10.76 -0.01 -2.74
N LEU A 158 9.96 -0.46 -1.77
CA LEU A 158 8.99 0.37 -1.07
C LEU A 158 9.66 1.44 -0.21
N LEU A 159 10.81 1.14 0.41
CA LEU A 159 11.60 2.13 1.13
C LEU A 159 12.08 3.23 0.20
N ILE A 160 12.56 2.90 -1.00
CA ILE A 160 12.94 3.90 -2.00
C ILE A 160 11.73 4.76 -2.37
N LEU A 161 10.56 4.16 -2.64
CA LEU A 161 9.34 4.90 -2.97
C LEU A 161 8.92 5.85 -1.83
N ALA A 162 8.94 5.38 -0.59
CA ALA A 162 8.61 6.17 0.59
C ALA A 162 9.53 7.39 0.79
N GLN A 163 10.78 7.33 0.31
CA GLN A 163 11.75 8.43 0.40
C GLN A 163 11.60 9.48 -0.71
N ILE A 164 10.81 9.22 -1.76
CA ILE A 164 10.63 10.16 -2.88
C ILE A 164 9.86 11.41 -2.45
N GLY A 165 8.90 11.26 -1.55
CA GLY A 165 8.07 12.35 -1.08
C GLY A 165 6.98 11.88 -0.13
N PRO A 166 6.24 12.84 0.48
CA PRO A 166 5.18 12.51 1.42
C PRO A 166 3.98 11.86 0.72
N VAL A 167 3.25 11.02 1.46
CA VAL A 167 1.99 10.44 1.00
C VAL A 167 0.87 11.46 1.17
N SER A 168 0.16 11.82 0.10
CA SER A 168 -0.98 12.72 0.18
C SER A 168 -2.24 11.99 0.63
N LEU A 169 -2.83 12.44 1.76
CA LEU A 169 -4.14 12.01 2.22
C LEU A 169 -5.23 12.72 1.42
N LEU A 170 -6.07 11.94 0.74
CA LEU A 170 -7.16 12.43 -0.10
C LEU A 170 -8.51 12.25 0.60
N ASP A 171 -9.32 13.30 0.61
CA ASP A 171 -10.70 13.27 1.07
C ASP A 171 -11.65 12.84 -0.06
N ARG A 172 -12.52 11.85 0.19
CA ARG A 172 -13.49 11.31 -0.77
C ARG A 172 -14.81 12.09 -0.82
N THR A 173 -14.90 13.26 -0.19
CA THR A 173 -16.07 14.15 -0.34
C THR A 173 -16.30 14.61 -1.78
N THR A 174 -15.32 14.45 -2.68
CA THR A 174 -15.49 14.64 -4.14
C THR A 174 -15.00 13.43 -4.96
N PRO A 175 -15.50 13.22 -6.19
CA PRO A 175 -15.16 12.06 -7.02
C PRO A 175 -13.67 11.95 -7.38
N TYR A 176 -12.96 13.07 -7.43
CA TYR A 176 -11.54 13.15 -7.77
C TYR A 176 -10.64 13.18 -6.54
N GLY A 177 -11.22 13.38 -5.36
CA GLY A 177 -10.57 13.56 -4.08
C GLY A 177 -9.79 14.87 -3.97
N HIS A 178 -10.07 15.68 -2.95
CA HIS A 178 -9.23 16.83 -2.63
C HIS A 178 -8.12 16.41 -1.68
N LYS A 179 -6.89 16.90 -1.90
CA LYS A 179 -5.80 16.71 -0.96
C LYS A 179 -6.14 17.40 0.35
N ALA A 180 -6.33 16.61 1.41
CA ALA A 180 -6.59 17.11 2.75
C ALA A 180 -5.30 17.61 3.40
N ARG A 181 -4.27 16.75 3.44
CA ARG A 181 -2.93 17.06 3.93
C ARG A 181 -1.92 16.03 3.42
N ASP A 182 -0.64 16.31 3.63
CA ASP A 182 0.40 15.29 3.52
C ASP A 182 0.51 14.50 4.83
N ILE A 183 0.80 13.22 4.70
CA ILE A 183 1.15 12.31 5.80
C ILE A 183 2.66 12.38 6.02
N GLY A 184 3.04 12.36 7.29
CA GLY A 184 4.41 12.54 7.72
C GLY A 184 4.88 13.99 7.57
N GLY A 185 6.15 14.21 7.88
CA GLY A 185 6.82 15.48 7.69
C GLY A 185 7.97 15.66 8.65
N TYR A 186 9.10 16.13 8.14
CA TYR A 186 10.06 16.84 8.98
C TYR A 186 9.53 18.25 9.20
N PRO A 187 9.63 18.84 10.41
CA PRO A 187 9.34 20.25 10.58
C PRO A 187 10.21 21.03 9.59
N ARG A 188 9.55 21.75 8.67
CA ARG A 188 10.22 22.71 7.79
C ARG A 188 10.70 23.91 8.60
#